data_AF-A0A376VJ91-F1
#
_entry.id   AF-A0A376VJ91-F1
#
_cell.length_a   1.000
_cell.length_b   1.000
_cell.length_c   1.000
_cell.angle_alpha   90.00
_cell.angle_beta   90.00
_cell.angle_gamma   90.00
#
_symmetry.space_group_name_H-M   'P 1'
#
loop_
_entity.id
_entity.type
_entity.pdbx_description
1 polymer ?
#
loop_
_entity_poly.entity_id
_entity_poly.type
_entity_poly.pdbx_seq_one_letter_code
_entity_poly.pdbx_strand_id
1 'polypeptide(L)'
;MTANDSTLSGQAQVTLTEKPEWQLRLQFPQLNLDNLIPLNETANGENGAAQQGQSQSTLPRPVISSRIDEPAYQDCKAFTADILLQASNVRWRGMNFTDVATQMTNKSGLLEITQLQGKLNGGQVSLPARWTRHQ
;
A
#
# COMPACT_ATOMS: atom_id res chain seq x y z
N MET A 1 16.63 5.64 3.34
CA MET A 1 16.53 4.59 2.30
C MET A 1 15.60 5.09 1.21
N THR A 2 15.82 4.74 -0.05
CA THR A 2 14.92 5.06 -1.17
C THR A 2 14.23 3.79 -1.65
N ALA A 3 12.91 3.84 -1.83
CA ALA A 3 12.13 2.79 -2.47
C ALA A 3 11.29 3.45 -3.57
N ASN A 4 11.58 3.14 -4.84
CA ASN A 4 10.83 3.64 -6.01
C ASN A 4 10.49 5.14 -5.94
N ASP A 5 11.52 5.98 -5.82
CA ASP A 5 11.44 7.46 -5.69
C ASP A 5 10.76 7.99 -4.43
N SER A 6 10.47 7.12 -3.46
CA SER A 6 10.03 7.50 -2.12
C SER A 6 11.20 7.49 -1.16
N THR A 7 11.44 8.61 -0.49
CA THR A 7 12.43 8.70 0.60
C THR A 7 11.73 8.40 1.91
N LEU A 8 12.26 7.44 2.67
CA LEU A 8 11.69 6.99 3.94
C LEU A 8 12.67 7.18 5.09
N SER A 9 12.16 7.72 6.20
CA SER A 9 12.81 7.78 7.51
C SER A 9 11.82 7.36 8.60
N GLY A 10 12.31 6.81 9.69
CA GLY A 10 11.45 6.43 10.82
C GLY A 10 11.95 5.16 11.51
N GLN A 11 11.05 4.58 12.29
CA GLN A 11 11.30 3.37 13.07
C GLN A 11 10.24 2.32 12.78
N ALA A 12 10.70 1.08 12.64
CA ALA A 12 9.86 -0.10 12.56
C ALA A 12 10.37 -1.08 13.62
N GLN A 13 9.50 -1.43 14.56
CA GLN A 13 9.77 -2.42 15.60
C GLN A 13 8.85 -3.61 15.41
N VAL A 14 9.40 -4.80 15.62
CA VAL A 14 8.63 -6.03 15.67
C VAL A 14 8.92 -6.75 16.99
N THR A 15 7.86 -7.23 17.63
CA THR A 15 7.94 -8.17 18.75
C THR A 15 7.44 -9.51 18.26
N LEU A 16 8.33 -10.49 18.18
CA LEU A 16 8.00 -11.85 17.73
C LEU A 16 7.38 -12.63 18.90
N THR A 17 6.06 -12.67 18.95
CA THR A 17 5.27 -13.53 19.84
C THR A 17 4.47 -14.54 19.00
N GLU A 18 3.56 -15.30 19.62
CA GLU A 18 2.60 -16.16 18.89
C GLU A 18 1.75 -15.37 17.86
N LYS A 19 1.50 -14.08 18.13
CA LYS A 19 0.91 -13.12 17.18
C LYS A 19 1.83 -11.92 17.08
N PRO A 20 2.70 -11.84 16.06
CA PRO A 20 3.67 -10.76 15.95
C PRO A 20 3.02 -9.38 16.09
N GLU A 21 3.70 -8.53 16.86
CA GLU A 21 3.26 -7.16 17.11
C GLU A 21 4.17 -6.21 16.35
N TRP A 22 3.57 -5.39 15.50
CA TRP A 22 4.28 -4.44 14.66
C TRP A 22 4.01 -3.00 15.13
N GLN A 23 5.07 -2.23 15.31
CA GLN A 23 4.98 -0.79 15.55
C GLN A 23 5.74 -0.05 14.46
N LEU A 24 5.01 0.76 13.69
CA LEU A 24 5.58 1.55 12.60
C LEU A 24 5.33 3.03 12.88
N ARG A 25 6.40 3.83 12.84
CA ARG A 25 6.38 5.30 12.86
C ARG A 25 7.22 5.76 11.69
N LEU A 26 6.56 6.13 10.60
CA LEU A 26 7.22 6.40 9.32
C LEU A 26 6.94 7.83 8.86
N GLN A 27 7.97 8.46 8.28
CA GLN A 27 7.93 9.80 7.72
C GLN A 27 8.48 9.76 6.29
N PHE A 28 7.73 10.39 5.39
CA PHE A 28 8.06 10.46 3.97
C PHE A 28 8.05 11.91 3.49
N PRO A 29 9.20 12.50 3.14
CA PRO A 29 9.21 13.75 2.38
C PRO A 29 8.45 13.63 1.04
N GLN A 30 8.57 12.47 0.39
CA GLN A 30 7.85 12.08 -0.81
C GLN A 30 7.48 10.61 -0.74
N LEU A 31 6.19 10.31 -0.95
CA LEU A 31 5.64 8.96 -1.04
C LEU A 31 4.91 8.82 -2.38
N ASN A 32 5.44 8.03 -3.29
CA ASN A 32 4.82 7.76 -4.57
C ASN A 32 4.12 6.40 -4.54
N LEU A 33 2.81 6.40 -4.31
CA LEU A 33 2.02 5.17 -4.22
C LEU A 33 1.80 4.53 -5.61
N ASP A 34 1.88 5.30 -6.69
CA ASP A 34 1.73 4.78 -8.06
C ASP A 34 2.86 3.78 -8.42
N ASN A 35 4.05 3.97 -7.85
CA ASN A 35 5.19 3.08 -8.06
C ASN A 35 5.32 1.97 -7.01
N LEU A 36 4.56 2.05 -5.91
CA LEU A 36 4.60 1.07 -4.82
C LEU A 36 3.43 0.09 -4.87
N ILE A 37 2.28 0.53 -5.39
CA ILE A 37 1.09 -0.28 -5.56
C ILE A 37 0.84 -0.40 -7.07
N PRO A 38 1.48 -1.37 -7.76
CA PRO A 38 1.20 -1.60 -9.16
C PRO A 38 -0.29 -1.93 -9.35
N LEU A 39 -0.93 -1.24 -10.29
CA LEU A 39 -2.27 -1.59 -10.74
C LEU A 39 -2.20 -2.99 -11.36
N ASN A 40 -2.76 -4.00 -10.69
CA ASN A 40 -3.16 -5.22 -11.38
C ASN A 40 -4.45 -4.90 -12.17
N GLU A 41 -4.31 -4.23 -13.31
CA GLU A 41 -5.38 -4.06 -14.28
C GLU A 41 -5.66 -5.43 -14.92
N THR A 42 -6.51 -6.23 -14.27
CA THR A 42 -6.97 -7.48 -14.87
C THR A 42 -8.49 -7.46 -15.04
N ALA A 43 -8.87 -7.52 -16.33
CA ALA A 43 -10.13 -7.99 -16.92
C ALA A 43 -11.31 -7.01 -17.07
N ASN A 44 -11.44 -6.40 -18.26
CA ASN A 44 -12.48 -6.78 -19.25
C ASN A 44 -12.47 -5.91 -20.52
N GLY A 45 -12.49 -6.53 -21.71
CA GLY A 45 -12.96 -5.90 -22.96
C GLY A 45 -12.20 -6.32 -24.23
N GLU A 46 -12.82 -7.17 -25.04
CA GLU A 46 -12.30 -7.88 -26.21
C GLU A 46 -11.93 -7.05 -27.47
N ASN A 47 -10.97 -7.59 -28.24
CA ASN A 47 -10.76 -7.54 -29.70
C ASN A 47 -10.57 -6.20 -30.45
N GLY A 48 -9.33 -5.97 -30.92
CA GLY A 48 -8.99 -5.07 -32.02
C GLY A 48 -7.56 -5.31 -32.50
N ALA A 49 -7.38 -5.62 -33.78
CA ALA A 49 -6.19 -6.22 -34.38
C ALA A 49 -4.93 -5.34 -34.46
N ALA A 50 -3.78 -6.01 -34.29
CA ALA A 50 -2.44 -5.84 -34.88
C ALA A 50 -1.80 -4.45 -35.07
N GLN A 51 -0.57 -4.30 -34.54
CA GLN A 51 0.58 -3.75 -35.31
C GLN A 51 1.92 -4.25 -34.72
N GLN A 52 2.65 -5.00 -35.54
CA GLN A 52 4.02 -5.50 -35.29
C GLN A 52 5.06 -4.39 -35.40
N GLY A 53 6.09 -4.46 -34.56
CA GLY A 53 7.36 -3.74 -34.70
C GLY A 53 8.42 -4.35 -33.78
N GLN A 54 9.17 -5.32 -34.29
CA GLN A 54 10.24 -6.03 -33.58
C GLN A 54 11.40 -5.10 -33.18
N SER A 55 11.99 -5.28 -32.00
CA SER A 55 13.43 -5.59 -31.86
C SER A 55 13.85 -5.80 -30.39
N GLN A 56 14.70 -6.82 -30.24
CA GLN A 56 15.53 -7.22 -29.11
C GLN A 56 14.95 -8.13 -28.01
N SER A 57 15.47 -9.35 -28.06
CA SER A 57 15.39 -10.44 -27.11
C SER A 57 15.84 -10.00 -25.71
N THR A 58 14.90 -9.96 -24.78
CA THR A 58 15.14 -10.43 -23.41
C THR A 58 14.09 -11.49 -23.16
N LEU A 59 14.49 -12.75 -23.17
CA LEU A 59 13.67 -13.86 -22.68
C LEU A 59 13.01 -13.42 -21.36
N PRO A 60 11.67 -13.43 -21.24
CA PRO A 60 11.03 -13.16 -19.97
C PRO A 60 11.50 -14.25 -19.01
N ARG A 61 12.30 -13.88 -18.01
CA ARG A 61 12.65 -14.80 -16.94
C ARG A 61 11.34 -15.16 -16.24
N PRO A 62 11.02 -16.44 -16.02
CA PRO A 62 9.77 -16.81 -15.35
C PRO A 62 9.78 -16.19 -13.95
N VAL A 63 8.86 -15.27 -13.69
CA VAL A 63 8.53 -14.87 -12.33
C VAL A 63 7.53 -15.92 -11.86
N ILE A 64 7.99 -16.90 -11.10
CA ILE A 64 7.11 -17.82 -10.39
C ILE A 64 6.49 -16.99 -9.26
N SER A 65 5.33 -16.38 -9.49
CA SER A 65 4.44 -16.06 -8.39
C SER A 65 4.03 -17.41 -7.81
N SER A 66 4.61 -17.79 -6.66
CA SER A 66 4.07 -18.89 -5.89
C SER A 66 2.59 -18.61 -5.71
N ARG A 67 1.74 -19.47 -6.29
CA ARG A 67 0.31 -19.45 -6.03
C ARG A 67 0.15 -19.76 -4.56
N ILE A 68 -0.04 -18.71 -3.77
CA ILE A 68 -0.51 -18.82 -2.41
C ILE A 68 -2.00 -19.12 -2.55
N ASP A 69 -2.33 -20.40 -2.77
CA ASP A 69 -3.62 -20.96 -2.40
C ASP A 69 -3.67 -21.00 -0.86
N GLU A 70 -3.71 -19.82 -0.25
CA GLU A 70 -4.02 -19.62 1.15
C GLU A 70 -5.27 -18.74 1.15
N PRO A 71 -6.31 -19.05 1.92
CA PRO A 71 -7.47 -18.16 2.00
C PRO A 71 -6.94 -16.79 2.40
N ALA A 72 -7.02 -15.82 1.48
CA ALA A 72 -6.30 -14.53 1.44
C ALA A 72 -6.61 -13.56 2.59
N TYR A 73 -7.13 -14.06 3.71
CA TYR A 73 -7.76 -13.33 4.78
C TYR A 73 -7.46 -13.92 6.17
N GLN A 74 -6.59 -14.93 6.29
CA GLN A 74 -6.00 -15.34 7.59
C GLN A 74 -4.95 -14.33 8.08
N ASP A 75 -4.32 -13.59 7.17
CA ASP A 75 -3.21 -12.66 7.45
C ASP A 75 -3.57 -11.58 8.47
N CYS A 76 -4.76 -10.97 8.39
CA CYS A 76 -5.14 -9.89 9.30
C CYS A 76 -5.29 -10.36 10.76
N LYS A 77 -5.57 -11.65 11.00
CA LYS A 77 -5.61 -12.23 12.34
C LYS A 77 -4.24 -12.72 12.82
N ALA A 78 -3.29 -12.86 11.90
CA ALA A 78 -1.95 -13.37 12.17
C ALA A 78 -1.07 -12.36 12.90
N PHE A 79 -1.45 -11.07 12.96
CA PHE A 79 -0.63 -10.04 13.61
C PHE A 79 -1.47 -8.91 14.24
N THR A 80 -0.83 -8.17 15.13
CA THR A 80 -1.30 -6.87 15.63
C THR A 80 -0.39 -5.78 15.08
N ALA A 81 -0.94 -4.63 14.72
CA ALA A 81 -0.15 -3.50 14.24
C ALA A 81 -0.64 -2.16 14.80
N ASP A 82 0.31 -1.26 15.08
CA ASP A 82 0.10 0.16 15.34
C ASP A 82 0.97 0.96 14.36
N ILE A 83 0.32 1.71 13.47
CA ILE A 83 0.94 2.40 12.35
C ILE A 83 0.64 3.90 12.45
N LEU A 84 1.70 4.70 12.44
CA LEU A 84 1.65 6.13 12.22
C LEU A 84 2.49 6.46 10.99
N LEU A 85 1.87 7.11 10.01
CA LEU A 85 2.53 7.57 8.79
C LEU A 85 2.29 9.06 8.60
N GLN A 86 3.36 9.78 8.30
CA GLN A 86 3.31 11.18 7.90
C GLN A 86 4.00 11.32 6.56
N ALA A 87 3.38 12.02 5.62
CA ALA A 87 3.97 12.29 4.33
C ALA A 87 3.75 13.75 3.91
N SER A 88 4.82 14.46 3.59
CA SER A 88 4.73 15.85 3.13
C SER A 88 4.09 15.92 1.75
N ASN A 89 4.42 14.97 0.87
CA ASN A 89 3.86 14.83 -0.47
C ASN A 89 3.50 13.37 -0.74
N VAL A 90 2.28 13.12 -1.19
CA VAL A 90 1.82 11.80 -1.64
C VAL A 90 1.32 11.91 -3.06
N ARG A 91 1.84 11.08 -3.96
CA ARG A 91 1.27 10.90 -5.30
C ARG A 91 0.42 9.63 -5.32
N TRP A 92 -0.83 9.78 -5.75
CA TRP A 92 -1.76 8.67 -5.93
C TRP A 92 -2.67 8.91 -7.13
N ARG A 93 -2.64 7.99 -8.09
CA ARG A 93 -3.38 8.02 -9.35
C ARG A 93 -3.21 9.37 -10.07
N GLY A 94 -1.98 9.87 -10.09
CA GLY A 94 -1.63 11.17 -10.66
C GLY A 94 -2.06 12.41 -9.84
N MET A 95 -2.82 12.23 -8.74
CA MET A 95 -3.14 13.31 -7.82
C MET A 95 -2.02 13.52 -6.82
N ASN A 96 -1.72 14.78 -6.47
CA ASN A 96 -0.75 15.11 -5.45
C ASN A 96 -1.47 15.62 -4.20
N PHE A 97 -1.30 14.90 -3.10
CA PHE A 97 -1.74 15.31 -1.78
C PHE A 97 -0.56 15.86 -0.98
N THR A 98 -0.82 16.85 -0.14
CA THR A 98 0.16 17.39 0.81
C THR A 98 -0.31 17.25 2.24
N ASP A 99 0.63 17.34 3.19
CA ASP A 99 0.37 17.27 4.63
C ASP A 99 -0.45 16.03 5.03
N VAL A 100 -0.11 14.88 4.45
CA VAL A 100 -0.84 13.64 4.66
C VAL A 100 -0.46 13.03 5.99
N ALA A 101 -1.48 12.71 6.80
CA ALA A 101 -1.33 12.01 8.06
C ALA A 101 -2.25 10.78 8.08
N THR A 102 -1.70 9.66 8.53
CA THR A 102 -2.42 8.40 8.66
C THR A 102 -2.12 7.74 10.00
N GLN A 103 -3.16 7.31 10.69
CA GLN A 103 -3.07 6.48 11.88
C GLN A 103 -3.99 5.28 11.73
N MET A 104 -3.41 4.09 11.89
CA MET A 104 -4.08 2.82 11.68
C MET A 104 -3.68 1.82 12.74
N THR A 105 -4.64 1.00 13.18
CA THR A 105 -4.37 -0.16 14.02
C THR A 105 -5.01 -1.42 13.44
N ASN A 106 -4.34 -2.55 13.59
CA ASN A 106 -4.93 -3.87 13.40
C ASN A 106 -4.86 -4.59 14.75
N LYS A 107 -6.00 -4.96 15.32
CA LYS A 107 -6.07 -5.76 16.56
C LYS A 107 -6.81 -7.06 16.28
N SER A 108 -6.05 -8.14 16.09
CA SER A 108 -6.60 -9.49 15.88
C SER A 108 -7.65 -9.57 14.75
N GLY A 109 -7.42 -8.85 13.64
CA GLY A 109 -8.30 -8.83 12.48
C GLY A 109 -9.32 -7.69 12.45
N LEU A 110 -9.35 -6.82 13.48
CA LEU A 110 -10.07 -5.55 13.43
C LEU A 110 -9.14 -4.45 12.91
N LEU A 111 -9.37 -3.99 11.68
CA LEU A 111 -8.66 -2.88 11.09
C LEU A 111 -9.41 -1.56 11.37
N GLU A 112 -8.72 -0.61 11.98
CA GLU A 112 -9.25 0.73 12.26
C GLU A 112 -8.28 1.78 11.73
N ILE A 113 -8.78 2.69 10.89
CA ILE A 113 -8.09 3.90 10.46
C ILE A 113 -8.73 5.08 11.18
N THR A 114 -8.13 5.47 12.30
CA THR A 114 -8.61 6.61 13.10
C THR A 114 -8.29 7.95 12.43
N GLN A 115 -7.26 7.97 11.58
CA GLN A 115 -6.86 9.16 10.85
C GLN A 115 -6.42 8.79 9.44
N LEU A 116 -7.01 9.46 8.44
CA LEU A 116 -6.53 9.48 7.07
C LEU A 116 -6.95 10.81 6.48
N GLN A 117 -6.01 11.74 6.40
CA GLN A 117 -6.30 13.10 5.98
C GLN A 117 -5.11 13.69 5.22
N GLY A 118 -5.38 14.71 4.44
CA GLY A 118 -4.38 15.50 3.73
C GLY A 118 -5.02 16.68 3.03
N LYS A 119 -4.24 17.38 2.21
CA LYS A 119 -4.70 18.48 1.38
C LYS A 119 -4.61 18.11 -0.08
N LEU A 120 -5.65 18.44 -0.85
CA LEU A 120 -5.69 18.31 -2.30
C LEU A 120 -6.10 19.66 -2.88
N ASN A 121 -5.28 20.25 -3.76
CA ASN A 121 -5.51 21.57 -4.35
C ASN A 121 -5.82 22.68 -3.30
N GLY A 122 -5.15 22.63 -2.14
CA GLY A 122 -5.35 23.58 -1.04
C GLY A 122 -6.55 23.31 -0.13
N GLY A 123 -7.47 22.41 -0.51
CA GLY A 123 -8.59 21.97 0.32
C GLY A 123 -8.24 20.78 1.20
N GLN A 124 -8.81 20.70 2.41
CA GLN A 124 -8.63 19.54 3.28
C GLN A 124 -9.57 18.39 2.90
N VAL A 125 -9.02 17.17 2.85
CA VAL A 125 -9.76 15.92 2.63
C VAL A 125 -9.48 14.99 3.82
N SER A 126 -10.50 14.34 4.34
CA SER A 126 -10.40 13.37 5.44
C SER A 126 -11.36 12.22 5.22
N LEU A 127 -10.86 10.99 5.39
CA LEU A 127 -11.58 9.74 5.12
C LEU A 127 -11.24 8.69 6.20
N PRO A 128 -11.63 8.89 7.47
CA PRO A 128 -11.47 7.86 8.49
C PRO A 128 -12.38 6.66 8.18
N ALA A 129 -11.94 5.46 8.54
CA ALA A 129 -12.67 4.23 8.25
C ALA A 129 -12.44 3.17 9.33
N ARG A 130 -13.44 2.31 9.52
CA ARG A 130 -13.37 1.19 10.46
C ARG A 130 -13.98 -0.04 9.80
N TRP A 131 -13.21 -1.12 9.73
CA TRP A 131 -13.67 -2.38 9.14
C TRP A 131 -13.73 -3.47 10.21
N THR A 132 -14.95 -3.76 10.65
CA THR A 132 -15.29 -4.93 11.47
C THR A 132 -15.76 -6.05 10.55
N ARG A 133 -15.12 -7.22 10.60
CA ARG A 133 -15.69 -8.42 9.93
C ARG A 133 -16.89 -8.91 10.75
N HIS A 134 -18.07 -8.97 10.14
CA HIS A 134 -19.16 -9.80 10.65
C HIS A 134 -18.91 -11.24 10.24
N GLN A 135 -19.04 -12.16 11.20
CA GLN A 135 -18.84 -13.60 11.03
C GLN A 135 -19.87 -14.20 10.07
#